data_AF-A0A920RVR6-F1
#
_entry.id   AF-A0A920RVR6-F1
#
_cell.length_a   1.000
_cell.length_b   1.000
_cell.length_c   1.000
_cell.angle_alpha   90.00
_cell.angle_beta   90.00
_cell.angle_gamma   90.00
#
_symmetry.space_group_name_H-M   'P 1'
#
loop_
_entity.id
_entity.type
_entity.pdbx_description
1 polymer ?
#
loop_
_entity_poly.entity_id
_entity_poly.type
_entity_poly.pdbx_seq_one_letter_code
_entity_poly.pdbx_strand_id
1 'polypeptide(L)'
;MSHFIFVTGGVVSALGKGVTSASLGAILEARGLKVGMMKLDPYLNVDPGTMSPYQHGEVFVTEDGTETDLDLGHYERFVNTTTSKNSNFTAGKVYENVIIKERKGDYLGATVQVIPHVTDEIKENIKNGSKGFDVTIVEIGGTIGDIESLPFLEAIRQMGLEKNGYEVAYVHLTLVPFIKTAAEIKTKPTQHSVKELRSIGIQPDALVCRSELPLPKEQRKKIALFTNVTEAAVISAHDAQDIYEIPLILREQGLDDIIVKKLNLNVSKPNLRDWESVLRAKDNSNGKVRIAMVGKYVDFRDSYISLSEALRHAGFKTQTPNKLNMLNPKKSKDKEQNHYWNLWMPF
;
A
#
# COMPACT_ATOMS: atom_id res chain seq x y z
N MET A 1 22.91 6.23 1.48
CA MET A 1 21.74 7.04 1.86
C MET A 1 20.58 6.49 1.05
N SER A 2 19.44 6.16 1.65
CA SER A 2 18.34 5.44 0.95
C SER A 2 17.77 6.30 -0.18
N HIS A 3 17.42 5.70 -1.31
CA HIS A 3 16.61 6.34 -2.34
C HIS A 3 15.11 6.25 -1.97
N PHE A 4 14.28 7.21 -2.37
CA PHE A 4 12.87 7.22 -1.97
C PHE A 4 11.92 6.99 -3.12
N ILE A 5 10.88 6.18 -2.88
CA ILE A 5 9.73 6.04 -3.77
C ILE A 5 8.49 6.48 -3.00
N PHE A 6 7.92 7.61 -3.38
CA PHE A 6 6.70 8.12 -2.78
C PHE A 6 5.49 7.62 -3.57
N VAL A 7 4.62 6.87 -2.90
CA VAL A 7 3.41 6.31 -3.50
C VAL A 7 2.20 7.10 -3.03
N THR A 8 1.50 7.74 -3.96
CA THR A 8 0.29 8.53 -3.70
C THR A 8 -0.90 7.93 -4.44
N GLY A 9 -2.13 8.31 -4.08
CA GLY A 9 -3.34 7.88 -4.78
C GLY A 9 -4.33 9.01 -4.95
N GLY A 10 -5.09 8.98 -6.04
CA GLY A 10 -6.14 9.96 -6.29
C GLY A 10 -7.42 9.34 -6.83
N VAL A 11 -8.43 10.19 -7.09
CA VAL A 11 -9.79 9.82 -7.52
C VAL A 11 -10.64 9.18 -6.43
N VAL A 12 -10.23 8.03 -5.88
CA VAL A 12 -10.93 7.35 -4.79
C VAL A 12 -9.93 6.67 -3.84
N SER A 13 -10.35 6.45 -2.59
CA SER A 13 -9.61 5.60 -1.65
C SER A 13 -9.74 4.12 -2.03
N ALA A 14 -8.96 3.25 -1.36
CA ALA A 14 -8.97 1.80 -1.57
C ALA A 14 -8.63 1.30 -3.00
N LEU A 15 -7.84 2.07 -3.77
CA LEU A 15 -7.34 1.64 -5.09
C LEU A 15 -6.25 0.55 -5.06
N GLY A 16 -5.87 0.07 -3.86
CA GLY A 16 -4.76 -0.89 -3.71
C GLY A 16 -3.39 -0.24 -3.72
N LYS A 17 -3.23 0.92 -3.06
CA LYS A 17 -1.92 1.56 -2.81
C LYS A 17 -0.98 0.61 -2.08
N GLY A 18 -1.40 0.09 -0.92
CA GLY A 18 -0.63 -0.89 -0.14
C GLY A 18 -0.13 -2.07 -0.96
N VAL A 19 -1.02 -2.74 -1.67
CA VAL A 19 -0.65 -3.91 -2.50
C VAL A 19 0.27 -3.53 -3.65
N THR A 20 0.08 -2.37 -4.28
CA THR A 20 0.98 -1.88 -5.35
C THR A 20 2.36 -1.54 -4.79
N SER A 21 2.43 -0.85 -3.66
CA SER A 21 3.68 -0.53 -2.95
C SER A 21 4.44 -1.79 -2.57
N ALA A 22 3.74 -2.75 -1.96
CA ALA A 22 4.29 -4.04 -1.54
C ALA A 22 4.80 -4.85 -2.75
N SER A 23 4.04 -4.87 -3.85
CA SER A 23 4.42 -5.56 -5.08
C SER A 23 5.64 -4.92 -5.74
N LEU A 24 5.73 -3.59 -5.77
CA LEU A 24 6.92 -2.89 -6.25
C LEU A 24 8.13 -3.21 -5.36
N GLY A 25 7.94 -3.23 -4.04
CA GLY A 25 8.97 -3.63 -3.09
C GLY A 25 9.49 -5.04 -3.37
N ALA A 26 8.60 -6.01 -3.55
CA ALA A 26 8.96 -7.39 -3.87
C ALA A 26 9.76 -7.50 -5.19
N ILE A 27 9.40 -6.74 -6.21
CA ILE A 27 10.15 -6.70 -7.48
C ILE A 27 11.55 -6.11 -7.26
N LEU A 28 11.68 -5.06 -6.46
CA LEU A 28 12.97 -4.43 -6.16
C LEU A 28 13.86 -5.34 -5.30
N GLU A 29 13.31 -6.08 -4.33
CA GLU A 29 14.05 -7.12 -3.61
C GLU A 29 14.53 -8.23 -4.55
N ALA A 30 13.68 -8.64 -5.51
CA ALA A 30 14.07 -9.61 -6.53
C ALA A 30 15.19 -9.09 -7.47
N ARG A 31 15.49 -7.79 -7.46
CA ARG A 31 16.66 -7.16 -8.11
C ARG A 31 17.90 -7.09 -7.21
N GLY A 32 17.81 -7.58 -5.98
CA GLY A 32 18.89 -7.59 -5.00
C GLY A 32 19.00 -6.36 -4.12
N LEU A 33 17.97 -5.51 -4.07
CA LEU A 33 17.94 -4.31 -3.22
C LEU A 33 17.38 -4.64 -1.84
N LYS A 34 17.91 -3.98 -0.80
CA LYS A 34 17.31 -3.97 0.52
C LYS A 34 16.22 -2.90 0.59
N VAL A 35 14.96 -3.31 0.67
CA VAL A 35 13.79 -2.42 0.54
C VAL A 35 13.17 -2.12 1.89
N GLY A 36 13.06 -0.84 2.26
CA GLY A 36 12.30 -0.37 3.41
C GLY A 36 10.85 -0.05 3.01
N MET A 37 9.90 -0.36 3.88
CA MET A 37 8.48 -0.06 3.67
C MET A 37 7.96 0.85 4.78
N MET A 38 7.22 1.89 4.40
CA MET A 38 6.66 2.87 5.31
C MET A 38 5.24 3.28 4.89
N LYS A 39 4.35 3.45 5.87
CA LYS A 39 3.00 3.99 5.69
C LYS A 39 2.84 5.28 6.48
N LEU A 40 2.40 6.35 5.82
CA LEU A 40 2.02 7.61 6.46
C LEU A 40 0.50 7.76 6.43
N ASP A 41 -0.13 7.69 7.59
CA ASP A 41 -1.58 7.74 7.72
C ASP A 41 -2.05 9.14 8.13
N PRO A 42 -2.99 9.75 7.38
CA PRO A 42 -3.40 11.13 7.64
C PRO A 42 -4.38 11.30 8.80
N TYR A 43 -4.83 10.21 9.43
CA TYR A 43 -5.73 10.27 10.57
C TYR A 43 -5.05 10.75 11.86
N LEU A 44 -5.84 11.30 12.78
CA LEU A 44 -5.37 11.91 14.03
C LEU A 44 -5.19 10.91 15.20
N ASN A 45 -5.68 9.68 15.08
CA ASN A 45 -5.36 8.65 16.06
C ASN A 45 -3.84 8.44 16.12
N VAL A 46 -3.27 8.44 17.32
CA VAL A 46 -1.83 8.25 17.53
C VAL A 46 -1.40 6.84 17.09
N ASP A 47 -2.26 5.87 17.36
CA ASP A 47 -2.17 4.47 16.95
C ASP A 47 -3.59 3.95 16.61
N PRO A 48 -3.72 2.83 15.88
CA PRO A 48 -5.02 2.28 15.55
C PRO A 48 -5.64 1.42 16.66
N GLY A 49 -5.01 1.27 17.84
CA GLY A 49 -5.53 0.46 18.94
C GLY A 49 -6.89 0.95 19.46
N THR A 50 -7.19 2.23 19.26
CA THR A 50 -8.48 2.85 19.61
C THR A 50 -9.55 2.75 18.52
N MET A 51 -9.21 2.23 17.34
CA MET A 51 -10.08 2.19 16.18
C MET A 51 -10.90 0.91 16.13
N SER A 52 -12.14 1.01 15.66
CA SER A 52 -13.00 -0.16 15.51
C SER A 52 -12.53 -1.05 14.35
N PRO A 53 -12.39 -2.37 14.54
CA PRO A 53 -12.01 -3.26 13.45
C PRO A 53 -13.02 -3.32 12.29
N TYR A 54 -14.25 -2.83 12.50
CA TYR A 54 -15.26 -2.69 11.45
C TYR A 54 -15.01 -1.51 10.51
N GLN A 55 -14.28 -0.50 10.98
CA GLN A 55 -14.02 0.71 10.22
C GLN A 55 -12.67 0.65 9.53
N HIS A 56 -11.69 0.01 10.16
CA HIS A 56 -10.29 0.07 9.74
C HIS A 56 -9.62 -1.30 9.57
N GLY A 57 -10.37 -2.40 9.68
CA GLY A 57 -9.82 -3.75 9.55
C GLY A 57 -9.07 -4.22 10.79
N GLU A 58 -8.23 -5.23 10.66
CA GLU A 58 -7.40 -5.69 11.77
C GLU A 58 -6.37 -4.63 12.19
N VAL A 59 -5.97 -4.67 13.46
CA VAL A 59 -4.76 -4.00 13.94
C VAL A 59 -3.60 -4.96 13.74
N PHE A 60 -2.57 -4.54 13.01
CA PHE A 60 -1.37 -5.34 12.82
C PHE A 60 -0.37 -5.03 13.93
N VAL A 61 0.23 -6.06 14.52
CA VAL A 61 1.19 -5.91 15.62
C VAL A 61 2.56 -6.36 15.15
N THR A 62 3.52 -5.44 15.18
CA THR A 62 4.91 -5.69 14.78
C THR A 62 5.72 -6.41 15.86
N GLU A 63 6.90 -6.96 15.53
CA GLU A 63 7.75 -7.67 16.49
C GLU A 63 8.18 -6.81 17.70
N ASP A 64 8.29 -5.49 17.53
CA ASP A 64 8.64 -4.56 18.61
C ASP A 64 7.44 -4.19 19.52
N GLY A 65 6.27 -4.78 19.27
CA GLY A 65 5.05 -4.58 20.04
C GLY A 65 4.22 -3.38 19.60
N THR A 66 4.54 -2.74 18.47
CA THR A 66 3.77 -1.59 17.98
C THR A 66 2.50 -2.04 17.27
N GLU A 67 1.37 -1.48 17.69
CA GLU A 67 0.06 -1.58 17.03
C GLU A 67 0.00 -0.62 15.84
N THR A 68 -0.36 -1.13 14.67
CA THR A 68 -0.24 -0.42 13.39
C THR A 68 -1.39 -0.74 12.43
N ASP A 69 -1.49 0.06 11.37
CA ASP A 69 -2.45 -0.14 10.28
C ASP A 69 -2.20 -1.48 9.55
N LEU A 70 -3.27 -2.08 9.02
CA LEU A 70 -3.21 -3.39 8.36
C LEU A 70 -2.25 -3.44 7.16
N ASP A 71 -1.94 -2.29 6.56
CA ASP A 71 -1.03 -2.21 5.41
C ASP A 71 0.39 -2.69 5.74
N LEU A 72 0.85 -2.57 6.98
CA LEU A 72 2.16 -3.12 7.38
C LEU A 72 2.19 -4.64 7.27
N GLY A 73 1.07 -5.32 7.58
CA GLY A 73 0.94 -6.75 7.34
C GLY A 73 0.99 -7.09 5.86
N HIS A 74 0.47 -6.24 4.98
CA HIS A 74 0.64 -6.43 3.53
C HIS A 74 2.10 -6.29 3.10
N TYR A 75 2.84 -5.36 3.70
CA TYR A 75 4.26 -5.19 3.40
C TYR A 75 5.05 -6.44 3.79
N GLU A 76 4.94 -6.89 5.05
CA GLU A 76 5.67 -8.08 5.53
C GLU A 76 5.29 -9.38 4.82
N ARG A 77 4.09 -9.44 4.22
CA ARG A 77 3.68 -10.58 3.38
C ARG A 77 4.35 -10.62 2.01
N PHE A 78 4.85 -9.49 1.51
CA PHE A 78 5.38 -9.35 0.14
C PHE A 78 6.88 -9.08 0.10
N VAL A 79 7.43 -8.40 1.11
CA VAL A 79 8.85 -8.10 1.23
C VAL A 79 9.45 -8.79 2.44
N ASN A 80 10.75 -9.04 2.42
CA ASN A 80 11.47 -9.71 3.50
C ASN A 80 11.77 -8.78 4.70
N THR A 81 11.49 -7.49 4.57
CA THR A 81 11.72 -6.50 5.63
C THR A 81 10.70 -6.62 6.76
N THR A 82 11.20 -6.85 7.97
CA THR A 82 10.45 -6.69 9.22
C THR A 82 10.17 -5.22 9.48
N THR A 83 8.89 -4.88 9.64
CA THR A 83 8.43 -3.53 9.96
C THR A 83 8.51 -3.27 11.46
N SER A 84 8.53 -1.99 11.85
CA SER A 84 8.66 -1.56 13.25
C SER A 84 7.84 -0.31 13.50
N LYS A 85 7.92 0.26 14.70
CA LYS A 85 7.40 1.61 14.99
C LYS A 85 7.88 2.70 14.03
N ASN A 86 9.01 2.48 13.34
CA ASN A 86 9.55 3.44 12.36
C ASN A 86 9.01 3.20 10.93
N SER A 87 8.07 2.26 10.77
CA SER A 87 7.44 1.92 9.48
C SER A 87 6.00 2.46 9.38
N ASN A 88 5.41 2.97 10.46
CA ASN A 88 4.09 3.59 10.44
C ASN A 88 4.14 4.93 11.19
N PHE A 89 3.61 5.98 10.57
CA PHE A 89 3.47 7.29 11.20
C PHE A 89 2.10 7.87 10.89
N THR A 90 1.42 8.37 11.92
CA THR A 90 0.11 8.99 11.79
C THR A 90 0.21 10.50 11.91
N ALA A 91 -0.77 11.25 11.38
CA ALA A 91 -0.86 12.68 11.64
C ALA A 91 -0.97 12.94 13.15
N GLY A 92 -1.74 12.11 13.87
CA GLY A 92 -1.82 12.16 15.33
C GLY A 92 -0.45 12.18 16.00
N LYS A 93 0.41 11.22 15.63
CA LYS A 93 1.76 11.09 16.20
C LYS A 93 2.66 12.27 15.85
N VAL A 94 2.62 12.72 14.60
CA VAL A 94 3.41 13.88 14.13
C VAL A 94 3.02 15.14 14.91
N TYR A 95 1.73 15.44 15.00
CA TYR A 95 1.25 16.63 15.70
C TYR A 95 1.51 16.54 17.21
N GLU A 96 1.34 15.38 17.82
CA GLU A 96 1.71 15.12 19.22
C GLU A 96 3.18 15.47 19.48
N ASN A 97 4.10 14.94 18.66
CA ASN A 97 5.53 15.19 18.81
C ASN A 97 5.87 16.68 18.67
N VAL A 98 5.31 17.37 17.67
CA VAL A 98 5.54 18.80 17.45
C VAL A 98 5.07 19.61 18.66
N ILE A 99 3.88 19.31 19.20
CA ILE A 99 3.34 20.00 20.37
C ILE A 99 4.20 19.72 21.62
N ILE A 100 4.68 18.49 21.80
CA ILE A 100 5.58 18.13 22.91
C ILE A 100 6.90 18.91 22.83
N LYS A 101 7.54 18.97 21.65
CA LYS A 101 8.77 19.75 21.41
C LYS A 101 8.55 21.23 21.73
N GLU A 102 7.39 21.77 21.33
CA GLU A 102 7.02 23.16 21.61
C GLU A 102 6.88 23.42 23.11
N ARG A 103 6.13 22.58 23.85
CA ARG A 103 5.96 22.73 25.30
C ARG A 103 7.26 22.58 26.10
N LYS A 104 8.25 21.86 25.58
CA LYS A 104 9.60 21.74 26.18
C LYS A 104 10.50 22.95 25.90
N GLY A 105 10.10 23.83 24.99
CA GLY A 105 10.90 24.99 24.59
C GLY A 105 11.91 24.69 23.48
N ASP A 106 11.81 23.57 22.78
CA ASP A 106 12.77 23.16 21.73
C ASP A 106 12.78 24.13 20.54
N TYR A 107 11.68 24.88 20.34
CA TYR A 107 11.57 25.93 19.32
C TYR A 107 11.93 27.34 19.82
N LEU A 108 12.53 27.46 21.01
CA LEU A 108 13.11 28.71 21.55
C LEU A 108 12.14 29.90 21.58
N GLY A 109 10.84 29.63 21.82
CA GLY A 109 9.79 30.66 21.87
C GLY A 109 9.31 31.16 20.51
N ALA A 110 9.78 30.58 19.39
CA ALA A 110 9.29 30.89 18.05
C ALA A 110 7.86 30.35 17.82
N THR A 111 7.14 30.97 16.88
CA THR A 111 5.82 30.49 16.46
C THR A 111 5.93 29.14 15.76
N VAL A 112 5.20 28.14 16.26
CA VAL A 112 5.11 26.82 15.64
C VAL A 112 4.00 26.80 14.58
N GLN A 113 4.32 26.24 13.42
CA GLN A 113 3.53 26.27 12.19
C GLN A 113 3.60 24.93 11.47
N VAL A 114 2.64 24.65 10.57
CA VAL A 114 2.66 23.42 9.74
C VAL A 114 3.93 23.37 8.89
N ILE A 115 4.28 24.48 8.24
CA ILE A 115 5.56 24.63 7.54
C ILE A 115 6.39 25.64 8.34
N PRO A 116 7.62 25.31 8.78
CA PRO A 116 8.33 24.07 8.48
C PRO A 116 8.10 22.94 9.51
N HIS A 117 7.63 23.24 10.73
CA HIS A 117 7.75 22.32 11.88
C HIS A 117 7.05 20.95 11.71
N VAL A 118 5.81 20.91 11.22
CA VAL A 118 5.10 19.63 10.98
C VAL A 118 5.73 18.91 9.78
N THR A 119 6.05 19.63 8.71
CA THR A 119 6.71 19.04 7.53
C THR A 119 8.11 18.51 7.85
N ASP A 120 8.85 19.18 8.74
CA ASP A 120 10.18 18.75 9.18
C ASP A 120 10.09 17.50 10.05
N GLU A 121 9.12 17.43 10.98
CA GLU A 121 8.84 16.21 11.74
C GLU A 121 8.52 15.01 10.81
N ILE A 122 7.70 15.21 9.78
CA ILE A 122 7.39 14.17 8.78
C ILE A 122 8.67 13.74 8.05
N LYS A 123 9.48 14.69 7.58
CA LYS A 123 10.75 14.40 6.89
C LYS A 123 11.72 13.66 7.81
N GLU A 124 11.85 14.06 9.07
CA GLU A 124 12.69 13.38 10.06
C GLU A 124 12.25 11.94 10.29
N ASN A 125 10.95 11.70 10.40
CA ASN A 125 10.37 10.35 10.55
C ASN A 125 10.67 9.47 9.34
N ILE A 126 10.49 9.99 8.11
CA ILE A 126 10.86 9.28 6.87
C ILE A 126 12.36 8.96 6.86
N LYS A 127 13.21 9.94 7.16
CA LYS A 127 14.67 9.77 7.18
C LYS A 127 15.10 8.73 8.21
N ASN A 128 14.49 8.72 9.39
CA ASN A 128 14.78 7.75 10.44
C ASN A 128 14.33 6.32 10.08
N GLY A 129 13.12 6.16 9.54
CA GLY A 129 12.60 4.87 9.07
C GLY A 129 13.37 4.29 7.88
N SER A 130 14.04 5.14 7.09
CA SER A 130 14.82 4.72 5.91
C SER A 130 16.24 4.19 6.21
N LYS A 131 16.69 4.23 7.46
CA LYS A 131 18.08 3.89 7.80
C LYS A 131 18.38 2.42 7.51
N GLY A 132 19.45 2.19 6.76
CA GLY A 132 19.95 0.85 6.46
C GLY A 132 19.24 0.13 5.31
N PHE A 133 18.44 0.84 4.51
CA PHE A 133 17.84 0.36 3.26
C PHE A 133 18.49 1.05 2.05
N ASP A 134 18.49 0.37 0.90
CA ASP A 134 18.93 0.93 -0.38
C ASP A 134 17.84 1.81 -0.99
N VAL A 135 16.59 1.35 -0.89
CA VAL A 135 15.39 2.05 -1.35
C VAL A 135 14.32 1.96 -0.28
N THR A 136 13.63 3.07 0.00
CA THR A 136 12.49 3.11 0.93
C THR A 136 11.23 3.54 0.17
N ILE A 137 10.23 2.68 0.16
CA ILE A 137 8.90 2.96 -0.39
C ILE A 137 8.06 3.55 0.74
N VAL A 138 7.58 4.77 0.53
CA VAL A 138 6.75 5.51 1.47
C VAL A 138 5.37 5.70 0.85
N GLU A 139 4.40 4.96 1.36
CA GLU A 139 3.00 5.13 0.98
C GLU A 139 2.38 6.29 1.74
N ILE A 140 1.76 7.20 1.00
CA ILE A 140 0.98 8.32 1.55
C ILE A 140 -0.49 7.93 1.55
N GLY A 141 -1.05 7.78 2.75
CA GLY A 141 -2.48 7.57 2.98
C GLY A 141 -3.33 8.75 2.53
N GLY A 142 -4.65 8.52 2.47
CA GLY A 142 -5.61 9.48 1.95
C GLY A 142 -5.66 9.53 0.41
N THR A 143 -6.32 10.55 -0.10
CA THR A 143 -6.52 10.80 -1.53
C THR A 143 -6.00 12.20 -1.88
N ILE A 144 -5.27 12.34 -2.98
CA ILE A 144 -4.88 13.67 -3.47
C ILE A 144 -6.13 14.55 -3.67
N GLY A 145 -6.08 15.76 -3.10
CA GLY A 145 -7.19 16.71 -3.03
C GLY A 145 -7.80 16.82 -1.63
N ASP A 146 -7.55 15.85 -0.76
CA ASP A 146 -8.02 15.90 0.63
C ASP A 146 -7.11 16.79 1.50
N ILE A 147 -7.72 17.55 2.41
CA ILE A 147 -7.02 18.49 3.31
C ILE A 147 -6.04 17.74 4.23
N GLU A 148 -6.42 16.54 4.68
CA GLU A 148 -5.66 15.74 5.64
C GLU A 148 -4.27 15.30 5.12
N SER A 149 -4.12 15.14 3.80
CA SER A 149 -2.86 14.71 3.19
C SER A 149 -1.89 15.87 2.90
N LEU A 150 -2.34 17.13 2.96
CA LEU A 150 -1.54 18.29 2.55
C LEU A 150 -0.17 18.39 3.24
N PRO A 151 -0.04 18.20 4.58
CA PRO A 151 1.26 18.25 5.24
C PRO A 151 2.23 17.17 4.75
N PHE A 152 1.73 15.94 4.50
CA PHE A 152 2.55 14.84 3.98
C PHE A 152 3.02 15.11 2.55
N LEU A 153 2.12 15.63 1.71
CA LEU A 153 2.45 15.95 0.33
C LEU A 153 3.47 17.09 0.24
N GLU A 154 3.33 18.11 1.08
CA GLU A 154 4.33 19.18 1.16
C GLU A 154 5.69 18.65 1.64
N ALA A 155 5.71 17.75 2.63
CA ALA A 155 6.95 17.15 3.13
C ALA A 155 7.70 16.38 2.02
N ILE A 156 7.03 15.50 1.28
CA ILE A 156 7.66 14.71 0.20
C ILE A 156 8.05 15.59 -1.01
N ARG A 157 7.33 16.70 -1.23
CA ARG A 157 7.69 17.69 -2.26
C ARG A 157 8.98 18.42 -1.87
N GLN A 158 9.11 18.86 -0.62
CA GLN A 158 10.35 19.45 -0.11
C GLN A 158 11.51 18.47 -0.21
N MET A 159 11.32 17.19 0.16
CA MET A 159 12.35 16.16 0.03
C MET A 159 12.84 16.00 -1.41
N GLY A 160 11.96 16.11 -2.40
CA GLY A 160 12.34 16.06 -3.82
C GLY A 160 13.07 17.31 -4.35
N LEU A 161 13.07 18.42 -3.59
CA LEU A 161 13.76 19.66 -3.96
C LEU A 161 15.08 19.90 -3.22
N GLU A 162 15.34 19.17 -2.13
CA GLU A 162 16.57 19.33 -1.33
C GLU A 162 17.82 19.10 -2.23
N LYS A 163 18.56 20.19 -2.52
CA LYS A 163 19.74 20.18 -3.43
C LYS A 163 20.89 19.38 -2.81
N ASN A 164 21.48 18.46 -3.58
CA ASN A 164 22.43 17.40 -3.12
C ASN A 164 21.77 16.34 -2.21
N GLY A 165 20.44 16.24 -2.20
CA GLY A 165 19.68 15.30 -1.41
C GLY A 165 19.41 13.96 -2.09
N TYR A 166 18.35 13.31 -1.61
CA TYR A 166 17.92 11.97 -2.00
C TYR A 166 17.43 11.93 -3.46
N GLU A 167 17.74 10.84 -4.18
CA GLU A 167 17.00 10.56 -5.41
C GLU A 167 15.60 10.10 -5.02
N VAL A 168 14.59 10.77 -5.59
CA VAL A 168 13.18 10.49 -5.32
C VAL A 168 12.45 10.10 -6.61
N ALA A 169 11.54 9.14 -6.51
CA ALA A 169 10.60 8.78 -7.55
C ALA A 169 9.18 8.90 -7.04
N TYR A 170 8.29 9.47 -7.84
CA TYR A 170 6.87 9.60 -7.51
C TYR A 170 6.03 8.62 -8.31
N VAL A 171 5.35 7.70 -7.63
CA VAL A 171 4.37 6.78 -8.22
C VAL A 171 2.98 7.22 -7.79
N HIS A 172 2.10 7.48 -8.76
CA HIS A 172 0.75 7.93 -8.48
C HIS A 172 -0.29 6.91 -8.97
N LEU A 173 -1.05 6.35 -8.04
CA LEU A 173 -2.19 5.50 -8.33
C LEU A 173 -3.42 6.34 -8.67
N THR A 174 -4.19 5.88 -9.65
CA THR A 174 -5.38 6.57 -10.13
C THR A 174 -6.40 5.57 -10.67
N LEU A 175 -7.66 5.97 -10.77
CA LEU A 175 -8.73 5.15 -11.32
C LEU A 175 -9.07 5.55 -12.75
N VAL A 176 -9.11 4.57 -13.65
CA VAL A 176 -9.63 4.70 -15.01
C VAL A 176 -10.92 3.88 -15.12
N PRO A 177 -12.09 4.47 -14.82
CA PRO A 177 -13.34 3.72 -14.75
C PRO A 177 -13.87 3.36 -16.14
N PHE A 178 -14.54 2.21 -16.22
CA PHE A 178 -15.35 1.80 -17.35
C PHE A 178 -16.82 2.19 -17.12
N ILE A 179 -17.38 3.01 -18.01
CA ILE A 179 -18.78 3.44 -17.90
C ILE A 179 -19.65 2.49 -18.72
N LYS A 180 -20.31 1.55 -18.06
CA LYS A 180 -21.12 0.49 -18.70
C LYS A 180 -22.19 1.04 -19.64
N THR A 181 -22.86 2.13 -19.27
CA THR A 181 -23.92 2.75 -20.09
C THR A 181 -23.40 3.36 -21.39
N ALA A 182 -22.14 3.77 -21.42
CA ALA A 182 -21.48 4.37 -22.59
C ALA A 182 -20.53 3.39 -23.29
N ALA A 183 -20.35 2.18 -22.75
CA ALA A 183 -19.37 1.18 -23.18
C ALA A 183 -17.95 1.75 -23.41
N GLU A 184 -17.53 2.73 -22.60
CA GLU A 184 -16.27 3.44 -22.80
C GLU A 184 -15.49 3.64 -21.48
N ILE A 185 -14.17 3.50 -21.59
CA ILE A 185 -13.20 3.86 -20.56
C ILE A 185 -13.07 5.39 -20.48
N LYS A 186 -13.06 5.96 -19.27
CA LYS A 186 -12.89 7.41 -19.07
C LYS A 186 -11.54 7.74 -18.44
N THR A 187 -10.69 8.45 -19.18
CA THR A 187 -9.36 8.90 -18.73
C THR A 187 -9.38 10.21 -17.94
N LYS A 188 -10.50 10.93 -17.90
CA LYS A 188 -10.60 12.27 -17.30
C LYS A 188 -10.32 12.28 -15.79
N PRO A 189 -10.81 11.30 -14.99
CA PRO A 189 -10.48 11.26 -13.56
C PRO A 189 -8.97 11.24 -13.32
N THR A 190 -8.22 10.44 -14.08
CA THR A 190 -6.74 10.42 -14.03
C THR A 190 -6.12 11.76 -14.40
N GLN A 191 -6.62 12.42 -15.44
CA GLN A 191 -6.11 13.73 -15.86
C GLN A 191 -6.29 14.78 -14.76
N HIS A 192 -7.44 14.79 -14.08
CA HIS A 192 -7.71 15.71 -12.98
C HIS A 192 -6.89 15.37 -11.73
N SER A 193 -6.76 14.08 -11.43
CA SER A 193 -5.92 13.58 -10.33
C SER A 193 -4.46 14.04 -10.46
N VAL A 194 -3.87 13.90 -11.65
CA VAL A 194 -2.50 14.36 -11.89
C VAL A 194 -2.41 15.89 -11.93
N LYS A 195 -3.44 16.59 -12.43
CA LYS A 195 -3.49 18.05 -12.34
C LYS A 195 -3.43 18.53 -10.89
N GLU A 196 -4.15 17.85 -9.99
CA GLU A 196 -4.15 18.18 -8.56
C GLU A 196 -2.80 17.87 -7.90
N LEU A 197 -2.20 16.72 -8.21
CA LEU A 197 -0.85 16.40 -7.72
C LEU A 197 0.20 17.42 -8.21
N ARG A 198 0.05 17.92 -9.44
CA ARG A 198 0.93 18.93 -10.02
C ARG A 198 0.66 20.34 -9.48
N SER A 199 -0.57 20.65 -9.06
CA SER A 199 -0.91 21.97 -8.50
C SER A 199 -0.14 22.23 -7.20
N ILE A 200 0.14 21.16 -6.45
CA ILE A 200 0.99 21.19 -5.26
C ILE A 200 2.49 20.98 -5.56
N GLY A 201 2.90 20.98 -6.84
CA GLY A 201 4.31 20.94 -7.23
C GLY A 201 4.94 19.54 -7.31
N ILE A 202 4.17 18.46 -7.34
CA ILE A 202 4.67 17.09 -7.54
C ILE A 202 4.36 16.62 -8.96
N GLN A 203 5.41 16.22 -9.70
CA GLN A 203 5.27 15.58 -11.01
C GLN A 203 5.45 14.07 -10.85
N PRO A 204 4.43 13.24 -11.17
CA PRO A 204 4.59 11.79 -11.10
C PRO A 204 5.59 11.31 -12.17
N ASP A 205 6.44 10.35 -11.79
CA ASP A 205 7.36 9.64 -12.68
C ASP A 205 6.69 8.42 -13.33
N ALA A 206 5.74 7.79 -12.61
CA ALA A 206 4.90 6.70 -13.12
C ALA A 206 3.45 6.83 -12.63
N LEU A 207 2.52 6.42 -13.48
CA LEU A 207 1.09 6.35 -13.18
C LEU A 207 0.66 4.89 -13.15
N VAL A 208 0.08 4.47 -12.03
CA VAL A 208 -0.54 3.15 -11.89
C VAL A 208 -2.03 3.31 -12.08
N CYS A 209 -2.50 3.02 -13.28
CA CYS A 209 -3.88 3.21 -13.69
C CYS A 209 -4.71 1.96 -13.38
N ARG A 210 -5.42 2.00 -12.25
CA ARG A 210 -6.38 0.96 -11.85
C ARG A 210 -7.57 0.95 -12.79
N SER A 211 -7.96 -0.24 -13.23
CA SER A 211 -9.06 -0.46 -14.18
C SER A 211 -9.62 -1.87 -14.07
N GLU A 212 -10.87 -2.09 -14.47
CA GLU A 212 -11.45 -3.45 -14.50
C GLU A 212 -10.80 -4.31 -15.60
N LEU A 213 -10.43 -3.69 -16.72
CA LEU A 213 -9.90 -4.35 -17.91
C LEU A 213 -8.58 -3.71 -18.35
N PRO A 214 -7.69 -4.46 -19.04
CA PRO A 214 -6.46 -3.91 -19.61
C PRO A 214 -6.70 -2.65 -20.45
N LEU A 215 -5.88 -1.62 -20.23
CA LEU A 215 -6.02 -0.34 -20.92
C LEU A 215 -5.55 -0.45 -22.37
N PRO A 216 -6.38 -0.07 -23.35
CA PRO A 216 -5.97 0.01 -24.75
C PRO A 216 -4.83 1.01 -24.94
N LYS A 217 -3.94 0.73 -25.91
CA LYS A 217 -2.78 1.58 -26.22
C LYS A 217 -3.16 3.05 -26.45
N GLU A 218 -4.26 3.31 -27.16
CA GLU A 218 -4.73 4.67 -27.43
C GLU A 218 -5.13 5.42 -26.14
N GLN A 219 -5.71 4.73 -25.15
CA GLN A 219 -6.02 5.36 -23.86
C GLN A 219 -4.74 5.65 -23.06
N ARG A 220 -3.74 4.76 -23.12
CA ARG A 220 -2.43 4.98 -22.49
C ARG A 220 -1.71 6.19 -23.08
N LYS A 221 -1.65 6.29 -24.41
CA LYS A 221 -1.11 7.46 -25.13
C LYS A 221 -1.82 8.76 -24.73
N LYS A 222 -3.15 8.71 -24.67
CA LYS A 222 -3.96 9.86 -24.27
C LYS A 222 -3.64 10.29 -22.83
N ILE A 223 -3.61 9.35 -21.88
CA ILE A 223 -3.23 9.66 -20.50
C ILE A 223 -1.85 10.30 -20.48
N ALA A 224 -0.84 9.65 -21.08
CA ALA A 224 0.53 10.14 -21.14
C ALA A 224 0.63 11.59 -21.63
N LEU A 225 -0.03 11.89 -22.75
CA LEU A 225 -0.08 13.23 -23.34
C LEU A 225 -0.69 14.27 -22.39
N PHE A 226 -1.82 13.95 -21.75
CA PHE A 226 -2.52 14.91 -20.88
C PHE A 226 -1.87 15.07 -19.49
N THR A 227 -1.12 14.07 -19.02
CA THR A 227 -0.51 14.07 -17.69
C THR A 227 0.99 14.38 -17.70
N ASN A 228 1.56 14.62 -18.89
CA ASN A 228 2.98 14.93 -19.09
C ASN A 228 3.91 13.84 -18.54
N VAL A 229 3.57 12.57 -18.81
CA VAL A 229 4.43 11.41 -18.53
C VAL A 229 4.66 10.64 -19.82
N THR A 230 5.65 9.74 -19.86
CA THR A 230 5.87 8.90 -21.05
C THR A 230 4.79 7.83 -21.18
N GLU A 231 4.51 7.34 -22.39
CA GLU A 231 3.53 6.24 -22.60
C GLU A 231 3.90 4.98 -21.80
N ALA A 232 5.20 4.66 -21.71
CA ALA A 232 5.70 3.56 -20.90
C ALA A 232 5.40 3.74 -19.40
N ALA A 233 5.37 4.98 -18.92
CA ALA A 233 5.05 5.33 -17.54
C ALA A 233 3.56 5.29 -17.19
N VAL A 234 2.69 4.97 -18.16
CA VAL A 234 1.26 4.69 -17.90
C VAL A 234 1.08 3.18 -17.76
N ILE A 235 1.07 2.71 -16.52
CA ILE A 235 0.99 1.29 -16.14
C ILE A 235 -0.47 0.85 -16.12
N SER A 236 -0.80 -0.18 -16.92
CA SER A 236 -2.14 -0.77 -16.98
C SER A 236 -2.35 -1.80 -15.85
N ALA A 237 -2.62 -1.32 -14.63
CA ALA A 237 -2.88 -2.16 -13.47
C ALA A 237 -4.36 -2.57 -13.41
N HIS A 238 -4.74 -3.56 -14.21
CA HIS A 238 -6.10 -4.08 -14.24
C HIS A 238 -6.41 -4.93 -12.98
N ASP A 239 -7.68 -5.27 -12.78
CA ASP A 239 -8.09 -6.17 -11.71
C ASP A 239 -7.49 -7.56 -11.92
N ALA A 240 -6.72 -7.99 -10.92
CA ALA A 240 -6.12 -9.31 -10.86
C ALA A 240 -7.06 -10.27 -10.12
N GLN A 241 -7.02 -11.56 -10.46
CA GLN A 241 -7.81 -12.55 -9.72
C GLN A 241 -7.23 -12.84 -8.33
N ASP A 242 -5.93 -12.60 -8.19
CA ASP A 242 -5.18 -12.79 -6.97
C ASP A 242 -4.19 -11.64 -6.76
N ILE A 243 -4.02 -11.20 -5.51
CA ILE A 243 -3.05 -10.15 -5.17
C ILE A 243 -1.62 -10.55 -5.52
N TYR A 244 -1.32 -11.85 -5.58
CA TYR A 244 0.00 -12.38 -5.92
C TYR A 244 0.32 -12.37 -7.42
N GLU A 245 -0.65 -12.04 -8.26
CA GLU A 245 -0.42 -11.78 -9.69
C GLU A 245 0.13 -10.35 -9.91
N ILE A 246 -0.11 -9.43 -8.97
CA ILE A 246 0.22 -8.01 -9.13
C ILE A 246 1.72 -7.76 -9.33
N PRO A 247 2.66 -8.42 -8.61
CA PRO A 247 4.09 -8.28 -8.90
C PRO A 247 4.45 -8.62 -10.36
N LEU A 248 3.84 -9.69 -10.92
CA LEU A 248 4.08 -10.09 -12.30
C LEU A 248 3.48 -9.08 -13.29
N ILE A 249 2.26 -8.59 -13.03
CA ILE A 249 1.60 -7.58 -13.88
C ILE A 249 2.42 -6.28 -13.91
N LEU A 250 2.85 -5.79 -12.74
CA LEU A 250 3.64 -4.55 -12.66
C LEU A 250 5.01 -4.71 -13.35
N ARG A 251 5.62 -5.89 -13.21
CA ARG A 251 6.89 -6.22 -13.88
C ARG A 251 6.72 -6.29 -15.40
N GLU A 252 5.67 -6.93 -15.90
CA GLU A 252 5.36 -7.01 -17.33
C GLU A 252 5.17 -5.61 -17.94
N GLN A 253 4.55 -4.70 -17.19
CA GLN A 253 4.37 -3.31 -17.61
C GLN A 253 5.64 -2.44 -17.43
N GLY A 254 6.71 -2.97 -16.84
CA GLY A 254 8.00 -2.30 -16.70
C GLY A 254 8.05 -1.18 -15.66
N LEU A 255 7.16 -1.18 -14.65
CA LEU A 255 7.15 -0.16 -13.59
C LEU A 255 8.51 -0.07 -12.88
N ASP A 256 9.08 -1.22 -12.54
CA ASP A 256 10.35 -1.31 -11.84
C ASP A 256 11.54 -0.81 -12.70
N ASP A 257 11.53 -1.02 -14.02
CA ASP A 257 12.55 -0.47 -14.92
C ASP A 257 12.52 1.07 -14.95
N ILE A 258 11.32 1.66 -14.89
CA ILE A 258 11.15 3.13 -14.82
C ILE A 258 11.74 3.66 -13.52
N ILE A 259 11.46 3.00 -12.40
CA ILE A 259 11.98 3.38 -11.08
C ILE A 259 13.49 3.24 -11.01
N VAL A 260 14.04 2.10 -11.45
CA VAL A 260 15.50 1.87 -11.50
C VAL A 260 16.20 2.94 -12.32
N LYS A 261 15.64 3.31 -13.49
CA LYS A 261 16.17 4.38 -14.33
C LYS A 261 16.06 5.75 -13.66
N LYS A 262 14.90 6.06 -13.05
CA LYS A 262 14.64 7.35 -12.39
C LYS A 262 15.61 7.59 -11.23
N LEU A 263 15.85 6.55 -10.43
CA LEU A 263 16.72 6.59 -9.26
C LEU A 263 18.20 6.31 -9.58
N ASN A 264 18.54 6.14 -10.87
CA ASN A 264 19.90 5.83 -11.34
C ASN A 264 20.52 4.61 -10.64
N LEU A 265 19.73 3.55 -10.42
CA LEU A 265 20.16 2.33 -9.73
C LEU A 265 20.87 1.38 -10.70
N ASN A 266 22.01 0.84 -10.30
CA ASN A 266 22.73 -0.18 -11.05
C ASN A 266 22.42 -1.58 -10.48
N VAL A 267 21.34 -2.19 -10.95
CA VAL A 267 20.83 -3.48 -10.44
C VAL A 267 20.48 -4.43 -11.58
N SER A 268 20.49 -5.74 -11.29
CA SER A 268 20.11 -6.76 -12.25
C SER A 268 18.60 -6.74 -12.54
N LYS A 269 18.18 -7.50 -13.56
CA LYS A 269 16.75 -7.81 -13.79
C LYS A 269 16.21 -8.63 -12.61
N PRO A 270 14.92 -8.50 -12.26
CA PRO A 270 14.33 -9.21 -11.13
C PRO A 270 14.15 -10.69 -11.46
N ASN A 271 14.33 -11.54 -10.46
CA ASN A 271 13.99 -12.95 -10.53
C ASN A 271 12.72 -13.23 -9.71
N LEU A 272 11.57 -13.38 -10.39
CA LEU A 272 10.25 -13.59 -9.76
C LEU A 272 9.80 -15.06 -9.76
N ARG A 273 10.73 -16.02 -9.85
CA ARG A 273 10.40 -17.46 -9.89
C ARG A 273 9.57 -17.93 -8.70
N ASP A 274 9.82 -17.39 -7.51
CA ASP A 274 9.07 -17.77 -6.31
C ASP A 274 7.60 -17.30 -6.39
N TRP A 275 7.37 -16.09 -6.93
CA TRP A 275 6.03 -15.57 -7.21
C TRP A 275 5.29 -16.42 -8.25
N GLU A 276 5.97 -16.80 -9.33
CA GLU A 276 5.41 -17.73 -10.31
C GLU A 276 5.05 -19.08 -9.68
N SER A 277 5.86 -19.57 -8.75
CA SER A 277 5.60 -20.82 -8.04
C SER A 277 4.35 -20.74 -7.14
N VAL A 278 4.13 -19.60 -6.48
CA VAL A 278 2.92 -19.36 -5.67
C VAL A 278 1.66 -19.47 -6.53
N LEU A 279 1.66 -18.85 -7.71
CA LEU A 279 0.52 -18.92 -8.63
C LEU A 279 0.31 -20.34 -9.18
N ARG A 280 1.38 -21.06 -9.54
CA ARG A 280 1.27 -22.45 -10.00
C ARG A 280 0.72 -23.41 -8.94
N ALA A 281 0.98 -23.14 -7.66
CA ALA A 281 0.46 -23.97 -6.56
C ALA A 281 -1.07 -23.90 -6.45
N LYS A 282 -1.69 -22.81 -6.95
CA LYS A 282 -3.15 -22.65 -7.00
C LYS A 282 -3.78 -23.55 -8.06
N ASP A 283 -3.14 -23.67 -9.22
CA ASP A 283 -3.67 -24.42 -10.36
C ASP A 283 -3.44 -25.93 -10.22
N ASN A 284 -2.36 -26.34 -9.58
CA ASN A 284 -1.96 -27.74 -9.40
C ASN A 284 -2.32 -28.26 -8.00
N SER A 285 -3.62 -28.30 -7.68
CA SER A 285 -4.10 -28.75 -6.36
C SER A 285 -4.23 -30.26 -6.23
N ASN A 286 -3.70 -30.84 -5.14
CA ASN A 286 -3.86 -32.25 -4.78
C ASN A 286 -5.13 -32.58 -3.99
N GLY A 287 -5.99 -31.58 -3.73
CA GLY A 287 -7.21 -31.72 -2.95
C GLY A 287 -7.80 -30.37 -2.53
N LYS A 288 -8.86 -30.38 -1.72
CA LYS A 288 -9.44 -29.15 -1.13
C LYS A 288 -9.79 -29.39 0.33
N VAL A 289 -9.35 -28.49 1.21
CA VAL A 289 -9.71 -28.52 2.63
C VAL A 289 -10.72 -27.41 2.91
N ARG A 290 -11.77 -27.72 3.68
CA ARG A 290 -12.72 -26.73 4.19
C ARG A 290 -12.34 -26.39 5.61
N ILE A 291 -12.11 -25.11 5.88
CA ILE A 291 -11.75 -24.60 7.21
C ILE A 291 -12.86 -23.65 7.63
N ALA A 292 -13.43 -23.85 8.82
CA ALA A 292 -14.36 -22.91 9.42
C ALA A 292 -13.61 -21.97 10.36
N MET A 293 -13.76 -20.66 10.17
CA MET A 293 -13.22 -19.65 11.09
C MET A 293 -14.39 -18.96 11.79
N VAL A 294 -14.47 -19.16 13.11
CA VAL A 294 -15.54 -18.59 13.94
C VAL A 294 -15.07 -17.26 14.49
N GLY A 295 -15.64 -16.17 13.98
CA GLY A 295 -15.23 -14.81 14.30
C GLY A 295 -16.40 -13.94 14.75
N LYS A 296 -16.14 -12.93 15.58
CA LYS A 296 -17.15 -11.93 15.94
C LYS A 296 -17.47 -11.00 14.76
N TYR A 297 -16.47 -10.72 13.92
CA TYR A 297 -16.49 -9.68 12.88
C TYR A 297 -16.44 -10.27 11.46
N VAL A 298 -17.26 -11.27 11.16
CA VAL A 298 -17.17 -12.01 9.87
C VAL A 298 -17.73 -11.28 8.66
N ASP A 299 -18.50 -10.21 8.86
CA ASP A 299 -19.11 -9.44 7.76
C ASP A 299 -18.08 -8.52 7.07
N PHE A 300 -16.91 -8.32 7.68
CA PHE A 300 -15.82 -7.51 7.14
C PHE A 300 -14.57 -8.38 6.95
N ARG A 301 -14.15 -8.56 5.69
CA ARG A 301 -13.06 -9.50 5.35
C ARG A 301 -11.73 -9.09 5.98
N ASP A 302 -11.48 -7.80 6.09
CA ASP A 302 -10.17 -7.29 6.52
C ASP A 302 -9.98 -7.38 8.04
N SER A 303 -11.02 -7.73 8.81
CA SER A 303 -10.90 -7.94 10.26
C SER A 303 -10.09 -9.19 10.64
N TYR A 304 -9.85 -10.11 9.70
CA TYR A 304 -9.11 -11.36 9.92
C TYR A 304 -8.15 -11.67 8.77
N ILE A 305 -7.62 -10.64 8.11
CA ILE A 305 -6.84 -10.81 6.88
C ILE A 305 -5.54 -11.56 7.13
N SER A 306 -4.82 -11.28 8.21
CA SER A 306 -3.57 -12.00 8.54
C SER A 306 -3.80 -13.50 8.76
N LEU A 307 -4.87 -13.87 9.47
CA LEU A 307 -5.22 -15.27 9.68
C LEU A 307 -5.63 -15.97 8.37
N SER A 308 -6.42 -15.27 7.56
CA SER A 308 -6.89 -15.79 6.27
C SER A 308 -5.73 -16.01 5.29
N GLU A 309 -4.79 -15.07 5.23
CA GLU A 309 -3.60 -15.18 4.38
C GLU A 309 -2.62 -16.24 4.89
N ALA A 310 -2.41 -16.38 6.20
CA ALA A 310 -1.56 -17.45 6.74
C ALA A 310 -2.08 -18.85 6.37
N LEU A 311 -3.39 -19.07 6.46
CA LEU A 311 -4.02 -20.32 6.00
C LEU A 311 -3.87 -20.49 4.48
N ARG A 312 -3.96 -19.41 3.71
CA ARG A 312 -3.79 -19.46 2.26
C ARG A 312 -2.36 -19.84 1.87
N HIS A 313 -1.36 -19.26 2.53
CA HIS A 313 0.06 -19.59 2.37
C HIS A 313 0.38 -21.04 2.73
N ALA A 314 -0.19 -21.56 3.81
CA ALA A 314 -0.08 -22.97 4.16
C ALA A 314 -0.67 -23.87 3.04
N GLY A 315 -1.78 -23.44 2.44
CA GLY A 315 -2.38 -24.11 1.28
C GLY A 315 -1.45 -24.11 0.05
N PHE A 316 -0.77 -23.00 -0.24
CA PHE A 316 0.22 -22.96 -1.33
C PHE A 316 1.40 -23.91 -1.08
N LYS A 317 1.92 -23.90 0.15
CA LYS A 317 3.06 -24.76 0.53
C LYS A 317 2.72 -26.25 0.42
N THR A 318 1.49 -26.63 0.74
CA THR A 318 0.99 -28.02 0.71
C THR A 318 0.29 -28.38 -0.59
N GLN A 319 0.23 -27.47 -1.57
CA GLN A 319 -0.55 -27.63 -2.82
C GLN A 319 -1.99 -28.09 -2.58
N THR A 320 -2.58 -27.60 -1.49
CA THR A 320 -3.93 -27.95 -1.04
C THR A 320 -4.70 -26.66 -0.78
N PRO A 321 -5.43 -26.14 -1.78
CA PRO A 321 -6.26 -24.96 -1.63
C PRO A 321 -7.27 -25.11 -0.49
N ASN A 322 -7.34 -24.04 0.31
CA ASN A 322 -8.22 -23.96 1.46
C ASN A 322 -9.46 -23.15 1.08
N LYS A 323 -10.66 -23.68 1.38
CA LYS A 323 -11.91 -22.92 1.34
C LYS A 323 -12.26 -22.49 2.75
N LEU A 324 -12.06 -21.21 3.04
CA LEU A 324 -12.42 -20.62 4.32
C LEU A 324 -13.92 -20.32 4.38
N ASN A 325 -14.57 -20.77 5.45
CA ASN A 325 -15.95 -20.47 5.77
C ASN A 325 -16.02 -19.63 7.05
N MET A 326 -16.37 -18.36 6.93
CA MET A 326 -16.45 -17.45 8.07
C MET A 326 -17.80 -17.61 8.76
N LEU A 327 -17.81 -17.96 10.05
CA LEU A 327 -19.01 -18.21 10.84
C LEU A 327 -19.18 -17.14 11.93
N ASN A 328 -20.37 -16.52 12.00
CA ASN A 328 -20.70 -15.59 13.07
C ASN A 328 -21.39 -16.33 14.22
N PRO A 329 -20.87 -16.29 15.46
CA PRO A 329 -21.49 -16.96 16.61
C PRO A 329 -22.86 -16.37 17.01
N LYS A 330 -23.19 -15.14 16.60
CA LYS A 330 -24.48 -14.49 16.92
C LYS A 330 -25.56 -14.67 15.84
N LYS A 331 -25.18 -15.04 14.61
CA LYS A 331 -26.12 -15.24 13.49
C LYS A 331 -26.41 -16.72 13.21
N SER A 332 -25.89 -17.65 14.03
CA SER A 332 -26.09 -19.08 13.87
C SER A 332 -27.52 -19.52 14.25
N LYS A 333 -28.47 -19.26 13.35
CA LYS A 333 -29.78 -19.92 13.33
C LYS A 333 -29.96 -20.87 12.13
N ASP A 334 -28.93 -21.01 11.29
CA ASP A 334 -28.93 -21.94 10.15
C ASP A 334 -28.64 -23.38 10.58
N LYS A 335 -29.47 -24.32 10.11
CA LYS A 335 -29.40 -25.75 10.46
C LYS A 335 -28.07 -26.43 10.10
N GLU A 336 -27.35 -25.95 9.08
CA GLU A 336 -26.01 -26.47 8.71
C GLU A 336 -24.91 -26.01 9.68
N GLN A 337 -25.01 -24.79 10.24
CA GLN A 337 -24.04 -24.30 11.22
C GLN A 337 -24.17 -25.03 12.57
N ASN A 338 -25.38 -25.46 12.93
CA ASN A 338 -25.61 -26.27 14.15
C ASN A 338 -24.84 -27.60 14.16
N HIS A 339 -24.51 -28.17 13.01
CA HIS A 339 -23.69 -29.39 12.95
C HIS A 339 -22.26 -29.14 13.47
N TYR A 340 -21.68 -27.98 13.16
CA TYR A 340 -20.36 -27.57 13.64
C TYR A 340 -20.37 -27.12 15.10
N TRP A 341 -21.44 -26.44 15.54
CA TRP A 341 -21.62 -26.05 16.94
C TRP A 341 -21.77 -27.25 17.89
N ASN A 342 -22.52 -28.28 17.49
CA ASN A 342 -22.73 -29.49 18.29
C ASN A 342 -21.49 -30.38 18.41
N LEU A 343 -20.44 -30.14 17.62
CA LEU A 343 -19.16 -30.86 17.70
C LEU A 343 -18.17 -30.26 18.71
N TRP A 344 -18.37 -28.99 19.13
CA TRP A 344 -17.39 -28.23 19.91
C TRP A 344 -17.85 -27.81 21.31
N MET A 345 -19.13 -28.01 21.66
CA MET A 345 -19.63 -27.81 23.02
C MET A 345 -20.31 -29.09 23.55
N PRO A 346 -19.59 -29.95 24.29
CA PRO A 346 -20.24 -30.82 25.25
C PRO A 346 -20.41 -30.03 26.55
N PHE A 347 -21.61 -29.47 26.73
CA PHE A 347 -22.09 -28.76 27.94
C PHE A 347 -21.57 -27.34 28.18
#